data_AF-A0A9C8GMS3-F1
#
_entry.id   AF-A0A9C8GMS3-F1
#
_cell.length_a   1.000
_cell.length_b   1.000
_cell.length_c   1.000
_cell.angle_alpha   90.00
_cell.angle_beta   90.00
_cell.angle_gamma   90.00
#
_symmetry.space_group_name_H-M   'P 1'
#
loop_
_entity.id
_entity.type
_entity.pdbx_description
1 polymer ?
#
loop_
_entity_poly.entity_id
_entity_poly.type
_entity_poly.pdbx_seq_one_letter_code
_entity_poly.pdbx_strand_id
1 'polypeptide(L)'
;MTLSESIDEMAWFEQALLALEKSGPTGRASAAFIRQRRVVLGFSCQSTTGAAWFDWRRWWLVWPRGGVFLNTDYAIGDPDDPRLYALIAHEAEHLRQGVHEALSVRGELLAWQLHDDVLTEASAASSAPLWEELRSLAPDSRADLERARQIMRHLAGPRYRIHWLPLYPLGKEMAYRFRHIFCPNGPVNS
;
A
#
# COMPACT_ATOMS: atom_id res chain seq x y z
N MET A 1 -12.50 18.97 -15.56
CA MET A 1 -13.32 17.83 -15.16
C MET A 1 -14.76 18.26 -15.25
N THR A 2 -15.47 17.72 -16.23
CA THR A 2 -16.90 17.94 -16.45
C THR A 2 -17.72 17.06 -15.51
N LEU A 3 -18.99 17.39 -15.27
CA LEU A 3 -19.86 16.60 -14.37
C LEU A 3 -20.08 15.17 -14.87
N SER A 4 -20.12 14.94 -16.19
CA SER A 4 -20.23 13.60 -16.76
C SER A 4 -18.98 12.75 -16.50
N GLU A 5 -17.78 13.33 -16.69
CA GLU A 5 -16.51 12.65 -16.37
C GLU A 5 -16.44 12.25 -14.88
N SER A 6 -17.00 13.07 -13.99
CA SER A 6 -17.04 12.76 -12.56
C SER A 6 -17.99 11.63 -12.19
N ILE A 7 -19.10 11.47 -12.92
CA ILE A 7 -20.10 10.41 -12.66
C ILE A 7 -19.56 9.06 -13.15
N ASP A 8 -18.93 9.04 -14.32
CA ASP A 8 -18.33 7.82 -14.88
C ASP A 8 -17.16 7.32 -14.02
N GLU A 9 -16.32 8.24 -13.50
CA GLU A 9 -15.25 7.91 -12.56
C GLU A 9 -15.78 7.33 -11.24
N MET A 10 -16.84 7.93 -10.68
CA MET A 10 -17.46 7.41 -9.46
C MET A 10 -18.03 6.00 -9.67
N ALA A 11 -18.71 5.75 -10.79
CA ALA A 11 -19.24 4.43 -11.12
C ALA A 11 -18.12 3.39 -11.28
N TRP A 12 -17.01 3.78 -11.92
CA TRP A 12 -15.83 2.93 -12.08
C TRP A 12 -15.26 2.50 -10.72
N PHE A 13 -15.06 3.45 -9.79
CA PHE A 13 -14.53 3.12 -8.46
C PHE A 13 -15.51 2.33 -7.61
N GLU A 14 -16.82 2.59 -7.70
CA GLU A 14 -17.80 1.76 -7.01
C GLU A 14 -17.79 0.31 -7.51
N GLN A 15 -17.63 0.09 -8.82
CA GLN A 15 -17.45 -1.26 -9.35
C GLN A 15 -16.18 -1.91 -8.81
N ALA A 16 -15.04 -1.21 -8.83
CA ALA A 16 -13.79 -1.72 -8.27
C ALA A 16 -13.90 -2.06 -6.76
N LEU A 17 -14.62 -1.25 -5.99
CA LEU A 17 -14.89 -1.54 -4.57
C LEU A 17 -15.83 -2.73 -4.36
N LEU A 18 -16.80 -2.93 -5.26
CA LEU A 18 -17.66 -4.11 -5.23
C LEU A 18 -16.87 -5.38 -5.58
N ALA A 19 -15.95 -5.31 -6.55
CA ALA A 19 -15.04 -6.40 -6.89
C ALA A 19 -14.11 -6.72 -5.70
N LEU A 20 -13.51 -5.69 -5.10
CA LEU A 20 -12.70 -5.82 -3.89
C LEU A 20 -13.47 -6.49 -2.74
N GLU A 21 -14.73 -6.09 -2.53
CA GLU A 21 -15.55 -6.68 -1.47
C GLU A 21 -15.87 -8.17 -1.71
N LYS A 22 -16.01 -8.55 -2.98
CA LYS A 22 -16.28 -9.93 -3.41
C LYS A 22 -15.02 -10.81 -3.41
N SER A 23 -13.82 -10.22 -3.44
CA SER A 23 -12.57 -10.98 -3.53
C SER A 23 -12.37 -11.89 -2.33
N GLY A 24 -12.76 -11.45 -1.12
CA GLY A 24 -12.64 -12.25 0.10
C GLY A 24 -12.69 -11.42 1.38
N PRO A 25 -12.39 -12.03 2.55
CA PRO A 25 -12.38 -11.35 3.84
C PRO A 25 -11.46 -10.11 3.88
N THR A 26 -10.26 -10.21 3.32
CA THR A 26 -9.27 -9.12 3.32
C THR A 26 -9.72 -7.97 2.42
N GLY A 27 -10.23 -8.31 1.23
CA GLY A 27 -10.81 -7.32 0.33
C GLY A 27 -12.02 -6.60 0.94
N ARG A 28 -12.95 -7.35 1.55
CA ARG A 28 -14.12 -6.80 2.27
C ARG A 28 -13.72 -5.83 3.38
N ALA A 29 -12.71 -6.18 4.19
CA ALA A 29 -12.23 -5.30 5.26
C ALA A 29 -11.64 -3.99 4.71
N SER A 30 -10.94 -4.06 3.57
CA SER A 30 -10.38 -2.89 2.88
C SER A 30 -11.47 -2.00 2.28
N ALA A 31 -12.44 -2.58 1.57
CA ALA A 31 -13.59 -1.84 1.04
C ALA A 31 -14.43 -1.18 2.16
N ALA A 32 -14.64 -1.89 3.28
CA ALA A 32 -15.33 -1.35 4.44
C ALA A 32 -14.61 -0.15 5.05
N PHE A 33 -13.28 -0.23 5.20
CA PHE A 33 -12.46 0.89 5.67
C PHE A 33 -12.59 2.12 4.76
N ILE A 34 -12.46 1.93 3.44
CA ILE A 34 -12.58 3.00 2.44
C ILE A 34 -13.94 3.72 2.57
N ARG A 35 -15.03 2.95 2.63
CA ARG A 35 -16.39 3.49 2.76
C ARG A 35 -16.62 4.18 4.10
N GLN A 36 -16.19 3.56 5.21
CA GLN A 36 -16.36 4.10 6.55
C GLN A 36 -15.62 5.42 6.73
N ARG A 37 -14.38 5.52 6.25
CA ARG A 37 -13.57 6.75 6.29
C ARG A 37 -13.97 7.77 5.23
N ARG A 38 -14.83 7.38 4.27
CA ARG A 38 -15.19 8.18 3.08
C ARG A 38 -13.93 8.65 2.35
N VAL A 39 -13.00 7.72 2.15
CA VAL A 39 -11.74 7.97 1.46
C VAL A 39 -12.03 8.48 0.05
N VAL A 40 -11.33 9.52 -0.36
CA VAL A 40 -11.48 10.08 -1.71
C VAL A 40 -10.81 9.14 -2.71
N LEU A 41 -11.57 8.62 -3.67
CA LEU A 41 -11.02 7.82 -4.76
C LEU A 41 -10.93 8.68 -6.01
N GLY A 42 -9.90 8.46 -6.83
CA GLY A 42 -9.84 9.09 -8.13
C GLY A 42 -8.64 8.68 -8.98
N PHE A 43 -8.56 9.23 -10.18
CA PHE A 43 -7.38 9.14 -11.03
C PHE A 43 -6.49 10.38 -10.88
N SER A 44 -5.17 10.18 -10.93
CA SER A 44 -4.18 11.25 -10.97
C SER A 44 -3.01 10.86 -11.89
N CYS A 45 -2.46 11.82 -12.63
CA CYS A 45 -1.32 11.59 -13.51
C CYS A 45 -0.06 11.41 -12.65
N GLN A 46 0.53 10.20 -12.70
CA GLN A 46 1.70 9.81 -11.92
C GLN A 46 2.82 9.37 -12.88
N SER A 47 4.02 9.94 -12.72
CA SER A 47 5.14 9.65 -13.63
C SER A 47 5.90 8.36 -13.31
N THR A 48 5.73 7.82 -12.10
CA THR A 48 6.63 6.78 -11.55
C THR A 48 5.93 5.69 -10.74
N THR A 49 4.65 5.85 -10.42
CA THR A 49 3.89 4.97 -9.52
C THR A 49 2.56 4.60 -10.14
N GLY A 50 2.05 3.41 -9.78
CA GLY A 50 0.73 2.94 -10.21
C GLY A 50 -0.40 3.54 -9.38
N ALA A 51 -0.17 3.77 -8.09
CA ALA A 51 -1.12 4.44 -7.23
C ALA A 51 -0.41 5.23 -6.13
N ALA A 52 -1.19 6.05 -5.42
CA ALA A 52 -0.73 6.82 -4.27
C ALA A 52 -1.89 7.07 -3.29
N TRP A 53 -1.63 6.84 -2.00
CA TRP A 53 -2.52 7.19 -0.89
C TRP A 53 -2.52 8.69 -0.52
N PHE A 54 -1.69 9.50 -1.19
CA PHE A 54 -1.62 10.94 -0.98
C PHE A 54 -1.25 11.68 -2.27
N ASP A 55 -2.04 12.70 -2.64
CA ASP A 55 -1.71 13.64 -3.70
C ASP A 55 -1.61 15.06 -3.13
N TRP A 56 -0.40 15.60 -3.05
CA TRP A 56 -0.14 16.94 -2.52
C TRP A 56 -0.85 18.03 -3.33
N ARG A 57 -1.13 17.78 -4.61
CA ARG A 57 -1.84 18.72 -5.49
C ARG A 57 -3.32 18.80 -5.17
N ARG A 58 -3.85 17.85 -4.39
CA ARG A 58 -5.25 17.73 -4.00
C ARG A 58 -5.42 17.67 -2.48
N TRP A 59 -4.46 18.21 -1.73
CA TRP A 59 -4.42 18.08 -0.27
C TRP A 59 -5.71 18.54 0.43
N TRP A 60 -6.38 19.58 -0.08
CA TRP A 60 -7.63 20.10 0.49
C TRP A 60 -8.84 19.19 0.25
N LEU A 61 -8.79 18.31 -0.75
CA LEU A 61 -9.84 17.31 -1.02
C LEU A 61 -9.68 16.11 -0.11
N VAL A 62 -8.44 15.71 0.16
CA VAL A 62 -8.13 14.51 0.94
C VAL A 62 -8.04 14.79 2.44
N TRP A 63 -7.80 16.02 2.89
CA TRP A 63 -7.84 16.31 4.33
C TRP A 63 -9.30 16.52 4.80
N PRO A 64 -9.77 15.87 5.89
CA PRO A 64 -9.06 14.96 6.81
C PRO A 64 -9.28 13.46 6.51
N ARG A 65 -9.84 13.10 5.35
CA ARG A 65 -10.35 11.75 5.04
C ARG A 65 -9.32 10.76 4.48
N GLY A 66 -8.23 11.26 3.89
CA GLY A 66 -7.33 10.49 3.03
C GLY A 66 -7.85 10.37 1.60
N GLY A 67 -7.00 9.90 0.69
CA GLY A 67 -7.39 9.57 -0.68
C GLY A 67 -6.59 8.41 -1.24
N VAL A 68 -7.13 7.74 -2.25
CA VAL A 68 -6.42 6.73 -3.05
C VAL A 68 -6.53 7.16 -4.49
N PHE A 69 -5.38 7.39 -5.12
CA PHE A 69 -5.32 7.84 -6.50
C PHE A 69 -4.63 6.80 -7.36
N LEU A 70 -5.34 6.25 -8.33
CA LEU A 70 -4.75 5.39 -9.36
C LEU A 70 -4.14 6.24 -10.46
N ASN A 71 -3.12 5.73 -11.14
CA ASN A 71 -2.60 6.34 -12.35
C ASN A 71 -3.71 6.42 -13.41
N THR A 72 -3.78 7.53 -14.14
CA THR A 72 -4.70 7.71 -15.27
C THR A 72 -4.61 6.61 -16.32
N ASP A 73 -3.47 5.94 -16.45
CA ASP A 73 -3.30 4.79 -17.35
C ASP A 73 -4.27 3.63 -17.03
N TYR A 74 -4.78 3.56 -15.79
CA TYR A 74 -5.77 2.58 -15.36
C TYR A 74 -7.22 2.98 -15.63
N ALA A 75 -7.48 4.23 -16.04
CA ALA A 75 -8.85 4.71 -16.27
C ALA A 75 -9.55 4.00 -17.44
N ILE A 76 -8.78 3.40 -18.35
CA ILE A 76 -9.28 2.56 -19.45
C ILE A 76 -9.29 1.06 -19.10
N GLY A 77 -8.84 0.71 -17.89
CA GLY A 77 -8.76 -0.66 -17.41
C GLY A 77 -10.11 -1.18 -16.90
N ASP A 78 -10.17 -2.51 -16.73
CA ASP A 78 -11.33 -3.20 -16.16
C ASP A 78 -11.35 -3.01 -14.64
N PRO A 79 -12.36 -2.32 -14.05
CA PRO A 79 -12.46 -2.17 -12.60
C PRO A 79 -12.57 -3.50 -11.84
N ASP A 80 -12.95 -4.59 -12.52
CA ASP A 80 -13.00 -5.93 -11.94
C ASP A 80 -11.63 -6.67 -11.98
N ASP A 81 -10.57 -6.06 -12.53
CA ASP A 81 -9.22 -6.62 -12.52
C ASP A 81 -8.68 -6.75 -11.08
N PRO A 82 -8.36 -7.97 -10.62
CA PRO A 82 -7.79 -8.20 -9.30
C PRO A 82 -6.56 -7.39 -8.96
N ARG A 83 -5.72 -7.09 -9.95
CA ARG A 83 -4.51 -6.30 -9.74
C ARG A 83 -4.83 -4.86 -9.39
N LEU A 84 -5.90 -4.30 -9.96
CA LEU A 84 -6.31 -2.92 -9.71
C LEU A 84 -6.93 -2.78 -8.33
N TYR A 85 -7.87 -3.65 -7.97
CA TYR A 85 -8.49 -3.52 -6.65
C TYR A 85 -7.56 -3.96 -5.51
N ALA A 86 -6.60 -4.87 -5.74
CA ALA A 86 -5.54 -5.17 -4.78
C ALA A 86 -4.63 -3.95 -4.55
N LEU A 87 -4.36 -3.17 -5.61
CA LEU A 87 -3.64 -1.90 -5.49
C LEU A 87 -4.45 -0.86 -4.70
N ILE A 88 -5.77 -0.78 -4.88
CA ILE A 88 -6.64 0.08 -4.04
C ILE A 88 -6.53 -0.33 -2.56
N ALA A 89 -6.54 -1.63 -2.28
CA ALA A 89 -6.41 -2.15 -0.92
C ALA A 89 -5.05 -1.84 -0.30
N HIS A 90 -3.97 -1.93 -1.09
CA HIS A 90 -2.61 -1.53 -0.72
C HIS A 90 -2.53 -0.05 -0.30
N GLU A 91 -3.06 0.87 -1.11
CA GLU A 91 -3.06 2.28 -0.76
C GLU A 91 -3.96 2.59 0.46
N ALA A 92 -5.08 1.87 0.59
CA ALA A 92 -5.94 1.98 1.76
C ALA A 92 -5.23 1.51 3.05
N GLU A 93 -4.32 0.54 2.96
CA GLU A 93 -3.51 0.10 4.08
C GLU A 93 -2.55 1.21 4.53
N HIS A 94 -1.91 1.95 3.62
CA HIS A 94 -1.11 3.12 4.00
C HIS A 94 -1.94 4.20 4.72
N LEU A 95 -3.20 4.42 4.30
CA LEU A 95 -4.10 5.31 5.03
C LEU A 95 -4.43 4.81 6.44
N ARG A 96 -4.59 3.50 6.61
CA ARG A 96 -4.85 2.86 7.91
C ARG A 96 -3.65 2.96 8.85
N GLN A 97 -2.46 2.76 8.31
CA GLN A 97 -1.16 2.87 8.99
C GLN A 97 -0.87 4.31 9.45
N GLY A 98 -1.27 5.29 8.65
CA GLY A 98 -0.91 6.69 8.84
C GLY A 98 0.52 6.99 8.39
N VAL A 99 0.82 8.28 8.20
CA VAL A 99 2.01 8.77 7.51
C VAL A 99 3.32 8.21 8.06
N HIS A 100 3.46 8.10 9.39
CA HIS A 100 4.70 7.66 10.02
C HIS A 100 5.03 6.18 9.75
N GLU A 101 4.01 5.35 9.67
CA GLU A 101 4.16 3.92 9.43
C GLU A 101 4.27 3.63 7.93
N ALA A 102 3.41 4.27 7.11
CA ALA A 102 3.45 4.15 5.66
C ALA A 102 4.81 4.57 5.06
N LEU A 103 5.50 5.55 5.66
CA LEU A 103 6.84 5.97 5.25
C LEU A 103 7.96 5.13 5.89
N SER A 104 7.82 3.80 5.87
CA SER A 104 8.83 2.85 6.32
C SER A 104 8.77 1.54 5.53
N VAL A 105 9.87 0.77 5.50
CA VAL A 105 9.88 -0.56 4.87
C VAL A 105 8.88 -1.51 5.53
N ARG A 106 8.68 -1.38 6.85
CA ARG A 106 7.67 -2.13 7.59
C ARG A 106 6.25 -1.83 7.08
N GLY A 107 5.91 -0.56 6.91
CA GLY A 107 4.60 -0.16 6.37
C GLY A 107 4.37 -0.68 4.96
N GLU A 108 5.38 -0.56 4.10
CA GLU A 108 5.38 -1.14 2.75
C GLU A 108 5.22 -2.66 2.78
N LEU A 109 5.98 -3.39 3.60
CA LEU A 109 5.87 -4.85 3.70
C LEU A 109 4.44 -5.28 4.06
N LEU A 110 3.82 -4.63 5.04
CA LEU A 110 2.44 -4.91 5.44
C LEU A 110 1.45 -4.64 4.29
N ALA A 111 1.64 -3.54 3.56
CA ALA A 111 0.78 -3.20 2.41
C ALA A 111 0.97 -4.17 1.23
N TRP A 112 2.20 -4.65 0.98
CA TRP A 112 2.50 -5.68 -0.02
C TRP A 112 1.91 -7.04 0.36
N GLN A 113 2.00 -7.43 1.64
CA GLN A 113 1.39 -8.67 2.15
C GLN A 113 -0.14 -8.64 1.98
N LEU A 114 -0.78 -7.53 2.35
CA LEU A 114 -2.21 -7.34 2.17
C LEU A 114 -2.62 -7.36 0.68
N HIS A 115 -1.82 -6.75 -0.20
CA HIS A 115 -2.06 -6.80 -1.65
C HIS A 115 -2.10 -8.26 -2.15
N ASP A 116 -1.11 -9.06 -1.74
CA ASP A 116 -0.98 -10.45 -2.15
C ASP A 116 -2.07 -11.35 -1.55
N ASP A 117 -2.50 -11.08 -0.32
CA ASP A 117 -3.66 -11.74 0.31
C ASP A 117 -4.93 -11.49 -0.51
N VAL A 118 -5.19 -10.24 -0.92
CA VAL A 118 -6.34 -9.89 -1.78
C VAL A 118 -6.27 -10.62 -3.12
N LEU A 119 -5.11 -10.66 -3.78
CA LEU A 119 -4.93 -11.40 -5.03
C LEU A 119 -5.14 -12.91 -4.85
N THR A 120 -4.68 -13.46 -3.73
CA THR A 120 -4.83 -14.88 -3.41
C THR A 120 -6.30 -15.23 -3.19
N GLU A 121 -7.03 -14.43 -2.39
CA GLU A 121 -8.46 -14.61 -2.14
C GLU A 121 -9.27 -14.48 -3.44
N ALA A 122 -8.88 -13.55 -4.33
CA ALA A 122 -9.45 -13.37 -5.66
C ALA A 122 -9.18 -14.54 -6.63
N SER A 123 -8.41 -15.56 -6.23
CA SER A 123 -7.91 -16.62 -7.12
C SER A 123 -7.07 -16.09 -8.28
N ALA A 124 -6.52 -14.88 -8.14
CA ALA A 124 -5.60 -14.25 -9.08
C ALA A 124 -4.13 -14.47 -8.67
N ALA A 125 -3.88 -15.60 -8.00
CA ALA A 125 -2.69 -15.85 -7.19
C ALA A 125 -1.38 -15.45 -7.89
N SER A 126 -0.56 -14.71 -7.15
CA SER A 126 0.82 -14.47 -7.54
C SER A 126 1.65 -15.73 -7.23
N SER A 127 1.89 -16.56 -8.24
CA SER A 127 2.57 -17.85 -8.08
C SER A 127 4.10 -17.76 -8.10
N ALA A 128 4.68 -16.56 -7.99
CA ALA A 128 6.13 -16.41 -8.06
C ALA A 128 6.79 -16.67 -6.69
N PRO A 129 7.89 -17.43 -6.61
CA PRO A 129 8.57 -17.74 -5.34
C PRO A 129 8.95 -16.53 -4.48
N LEU A 130 9.21 -15.38 -5.11
CA LEU A 130 9.53 -14.14 -4.39
C LEU A 130 8.35 -13.56 -3.61
N TRP A 131 7.11 -13.78 -4.07
CA TRP A 131 5.92 -13.34 -3.33
C TRP A 131 5.67 -14.21 -2.10
N GLU A 132 5.85 -15.53 -2.24
CA GLU A 132 5.79 -16.45 -1.09
C GLU A 132 6.86 -16.11 -0.04
N GLU A 133 8.09 -15.83 -0.48
CA GLU A 133 9.15 -15.37 0.43
C GLU A 133 8.73 -14.05 1.11
N LEU A 134 8.31 -13.04 0.36
CA LEU A 134 7.87 -11.75 0.91
C LEU A 134 6.74 -11.90 1.95
N ARG A 135 5.80 -12.81 1.71
CA ARG A 135 4.69 -13.11 2.62
C ARG A 135 5.16 -13.73 3.94
N SER A 136 6.23 -14.50 3.91
CA SER A 136 6.79 -15.17 5.10
C SER A 136 7.59 -14.25 6.02
N LEU A 137 8.00 -13.07 5.55
CA LEU A 137 8.86 -12.14 6.29
C LEU A 137 8.13 -11.48 7.46
N ALA A 138 8.77 -11.45 8.63
CA ALA A 138 8.20 -10.85 9.82
C ALA A 138 8.39 -9.31 9.81
N PRO A 139 7.33 -8.51 9.99
CA PRO A 139 7.41 -7.04 9.92
C PRO A 139 8.14 -6.40 11.11
N ASP A 140 8.44 -7.16 12.16
CA ASP A 140 9.17 -6.66 13.33
C ASP A 140 10.63 -7.13 13.37
N SER A 141 11.07 -8.03 12.47
CA SER A 141 12.47 -8.47 12.35
C SER A 141 13.26 -7.55 11.43
N ARG A 142 14.38 -7.01 11.92
CA ARG A 142 15.21 -6.09 11.12
C ARG A 142 15.81 -6.77 9.90
N ALA A 143 16.27 -8.01 10.06
CA ALA A 143 16.83 -8.81 8.97
C ALA A 143 15.78 -9.08 7.89
N ASP A 144 14.54 -9.37 8.31
CA ASP A 144 13.43 -9.60 7.40
C ASP A 144 13.02 -8.32 6.68
N LEU A 145 13.04 -7.16 7.35
CA LEU A 145 12.80 -5.87 6.69
C LEU A 145 13.88 -5.53 5.66
N GLU A 146 15.15 -5.83 5.95
CA GLU A 146 16.23 -5.67 4.97
C GLU A 146 16.03 -6.59 3.76
N ARG A 147 15.59 -7.83 4.00
CA ARG A 147 15.26 -8.77 2.95
C ARG A 147 14.04 -8.32 2.13
N ALA A 148 12.98 -7.86 2.79
CA ALA A 148 11.77 -7.33 2.18
C ALA A 148 12.08 -6.17 1.24
N ARG A 149 12.94 -5.23 1.67
CA ARG A 149 13.41 -4.11 0.83
C ARG A 149 14.07 -4.61 -0.46
N GLN A 150 14.88 -5.66 -0.39
CA GLN A 150 15.55 -6.22 -1.58
C GLN A 150 14.53 -6.84 -2.54
N ILE A 151 13.61 -7.65 -2.02
CA ILE A 151 12.58 -8.33 -2.80
C ILE A 151 11.64 -7.32 -3.46
N MET A 152 11.10 -6.37 -2.71
CA MET A 152 10.19 -5.35 -3.26
C MET A 152 10.88 -4.49 -4.34
N ARG A 153 12.17 -4.15 -4.17
CA ARG A 153 12.93 -3.44 -5.22
C ARG A 153 13.11 -4.29 -6.48
N HIS A 154 13.29 -5.60 -6.31
CA HIS A 154 13.39 -6.52 -7.45
C HIS A 154 12.06 -6.62 -8.20
N LEU A 155 10.94 -6.77 -7.48
CA LEU A 155 9.60 -6.90 -8.05
C LEU A 155 9.09 -5.61 -8.71
N ALA A 156 9.24 -4.46 -8.04
CA ALA A 156 8.74 -3.17 -8.52
C ALA A 156 9.69 -2.45 -9.50
N GLY A 157 10.93 -2.95 -9.63
CA GLY A 157 11.94 -2.40 -10.52
C GLY A 157 12.67 -1.15 -9.97
N PRO A 158 13.61 -0.59 -10.77
CA PRO A 158 14.59 0.40 -10.30
C PRO A 158 14.00 1.76 -9.93
N ARG A 159 12.77 2.07 -10.36
CA ARG A 159 12.08 3.32 -10.03
C ARG A 159 11.47 3.30 -8.62
N TYR A 160 11.36 2.13 -8.00
CA TYR A 160 10.83 1.98 -6.66
C TYR A 160 11.86 2.37 -5.58
N ARG A 161 11.63 3.51 -4.92
CA ARG A 161 12.61 4.17 -4.03
C ARG A 161 12.57 3.70 -2.57
N ILE A 162 12.21 2.45 -2.33
CA ILE A 162 12.13 1.86 -0.98
C ILE A 162 13.45 1.93 -0.18
N HIS A 163 14.59 2.04 -0.85
CA HIS A 163 15.90 2.21 -0.20
C HIS A 163 16.06 3.57 0.52
N TRP A 164 15.20 4.54 0.25
CA TRP A 164 15.20 5.84 0.95
C TRP A 164 14.38 5.79 2.24
N LEU A 165 13.54 4.77 2.41
CA LEU A 165 12.71 4.61 3.59
C LEU A 165 13.51 3.98 4.74
N PRO A 166 13.30 4.45 5.98
CA PRO A 166 13.81 3.75 7.17
C PRO A 166 13.21 2.33 7.25
N LEU A 167 13.87 1.38 7.93
CA LEU A 167 13.31 0.02 8.04
C LEU A 167 12.03 0.06 8.89
N TYR A 168 12.13 0.69 10.06
CA TYR A 168 10.99 0.94 10.94
C TYR A 168 10.47 2.37 10.81
N PRO A 169 9.26 2.66 11.31
CA PRO A 169 8.79 4.03 11.51
C PRO A 169 9.81 4.86 12.30
N LEU A 170 9.91 6.17 12.01
CA LEU A 170 10.97 7.05 12.52
C LEU A 170 11.17 6.96 14.05
N GLY A 171 10.09 6.87 14.84
CA GLY A 171 10.17 6.73 16.29
C GLY A 171 10.91 5.47 16.75
N LYS A 172 10.61 4.33 16.12
CA LYS A 172 11.28 3.05 16.40
C LYS A 172 12.74 3.07 15.96
N GLU A 173 13.06 3.69 14.82
CA GLU A 173 14.46 3.80 14.39
C GLU A 173 15.31 4.70 15.28
N MET A 174 14.75 5.81 15.75
CA MET A 174 15.46 6.67 16.71
C MET A 174 15.76 5.88 17.98
N ALA A 175 14.76 5.18 18.55
CA ALA A 175 14.96 4.34 19.73
C ALA A 175 16.04 3.27 19.53
N TYR A 176 16.03 2.60 18.36
CA TYR A 176 17.06 1.62 17.99
C TYR A 176 18.47 2.25 17.98
N ARG A 177 18.64 3.39 17.29
CA ARG A 177 19.94 4.08 17.18
C ARG A 177 20.43 4.57 18.55
N PHE A 178 19.56 5.15 19.36
CA PHE A 178 19.91 5.55 20.73
C PHE A 178 20.41 4.36 21.55
N ARG A 179 19.74 3.21 21.49
CA ARG A 179 20.15 2.01 22.22
C ARG A 179 21.54 1.52 21.79
N HIS A 180 21.84 1.51 20.49
CA HIS A 180 23.11 1.00 19.97
C HIS A 180 24.28 1.97 20.15
N ILE A 181 24.03 3.28 20.18
CA ILE A 181 25.07 4.29 20.42
C ILE A 181 25.44 4.36 21.91
N PHE A 182 24.44 4.30 22.80
CA PHE A 182 24.66 4.55 24.23
C PHE A 182 24.67 3.29 25.10
N CYS A 183 24.21 2.14 24.60
CA CYS A 183 24.22 0.86 25.32
C CYS A 183 24.57 -0.31 24.38
N PRO A 184 25.82 -0.41 23.87
CA PRO A 184 26.21 -1.40 22.87
C PRO A 184 26.08 -2.88 23.33
N ASN A 185 25.92 -3.13 24.64
CA ASN A 185 25.74 -4.48 25.22
C ASN A 185 24.30 -4.77 25.68
N GLY A 186 23.30 -4.01 25.23
CA GLY A 186 21.90 -4.31 25.52
C GLY A 186 21.43 -5.61 24.85
N PRO A 187 20.48 -6.35 25.43
CA PRO A 187 19.98 -7.58 24.82
C PRO A 187 19.41 -7.30 23.42
N VAL A 188 19.88 -8.08 22.45
CA VAL A 188 19.37 -8.12 21.08
C VAL A 188 18.02 -8.82 21.14
N ASN A 189 16.94 -8.04 21.05
CA ASN A 189 15.64 -8.64 20.77
C ASN A 189 15.57 -8.84 19.26
N SER A 190 15.63 -10.11 18.87
CA SER A 190 15.35 -10.63 17.52
C SER A 190 13.97 -10.20 17.02
#